data_AF-A0A976PFS8-F1
#
_entry.id   AF-A0A976PFS8-F1
#
_cell.length_a   1.000
_cell.length_b   1.000
_cell.length_c   1.000
_cell.angle_alpha   90.00
_cell.angle_beta   90.00
_cell.angle_gamma   90.00
#
_symmetry.space_group_name_H-M   'P 1'
#
loop_
_entity.id
_entity.type
_entity.pdbx_description
1 polymer ?
#
loop_
_entity_poly.entity_id
_entity_poly.type
_entity_poly.pdbx_seq_one_letter_code
_entity_poly.pdbx_strand_id
1 'polypeptide(L)'
;MKKLMALILLGLFSISFAGAQDIDLPEYMIEREVSVKELADLEVRTNSLREEFKHESSLMQDTTDLIEGKIQAAMIDSILRSLNKAQSLMDSIQSDSDLTREAIDSIKKELDVAEALIKELNV
;
A
#
# COMPACT_ATOMS: atom_id res chain seq x y z
N MET A 1 33.83 7.33 -3.99
CA MET A 1 33.39 6.45 -5.09
C MET A 1 33.93 5.04 -4.84
N LYS A 2 33.12 4.12 -4.32
CA LYS A 2 33.49 2.71 -4.18
C LYS A 2 32.39 1.89 -4.85
N LYS A 3 32.71 1.38 -6.04
CA LYS A 3 31.89 0.40 -6.77
C LYS A 3 31.92 -0.88 -5.95
N LEU A 4 30.78 -1.35 -5.48
CA LEU A 4 30.63 -2.73 -5.01
C LEU A 4 29.84 -3.49 -6.08
N MET A 5 30.58 -4.17 -6.94
CA MET A 5 30.07 -5.32 -7.69
C MET A 5 29.88 -6.45 -6.68
N ALA A 6 28.64 -6.88 -6.46
CA ALA A 6 28.34 -8.10 -5.72
C ALA A 6 27.67 -9.11 -6.66
N LEU A 7 28.52 -10.00 -7.17
CA LEU A 7 28.30 -11.44 -7.42
C LEU A 7 26.83 -11.92 -7.47
N ILE A 8 26.32 -12.19 -8.68
CA ILE A 8 25.21 -13.12 -8.89
C ILE A 8 25.84 -14.46 -9.27
N LEU A 9 25.85 -15.42 -8.34
CA LEU A 9 26.22 -16.80 -8.62
C LEU A 9 25.53 -17.74 -7.63
N LEU A 10 24.68 -18.61 -8.18
CA LEU A 10 24.02 -19.84 -7.69
C LEU A 10 22.50 -19.76 -7.84
N GLY A 11 21.80 -20.68 -8.51
CA GLY A 11 22.25 -21.90 -9.16
C GLY A 11 21.09 -22.50 -9.96
N LEU A 12 21.34 -22.76 -11.25
CA LEU A 12 20.50 -23.62 -12.08
C LEU A 12 20.69 -25.06 -11.60
N PHE A 13 19.76 -25.56 -10.80
CA PHE A 13 19.71 -26.98 -10.46
C PHE A 13 18.83 -27.69 -11.48
N SER A 14 19.42 -28.07 -12.62
CA SER A 14 18.77 -28.96 -13.58
C SER A 14 18.92 -30.41 -13.12
N ILE A 15 17.98 -30.89 -12.32
CA ILE A 15 17.72 -32.33 -12.22
C ILE A 15 16.41 -32.61 -12.92
N SER A 16 16.44 -33.46 -13.95
CA SER A 16 15.33 -34.36 -14.23
C SER A 16 15.86 -35.59 -14.96
N PHE A 17 16.20 -36.59 -14.15
CA PHE A 17 16.11 -37.99 -14.54
C PHE A 17 14.64 -38.41 -14.45
N ALA A 18 14.21 -39.22 -15.42
CA ALA A 18 12.86 -39.71 -15.59
C ALA A 18 12.39 -40.57 -14.40
N GLY A 19 11.12 -40.42 -14.04
CA GLY A 19 10.44 -41.29 -13.08
C GLY A 19 9.05 -40.76 -12.76
N ALA A 20 8.03 -41.36 -13.36
CA ALA A 20 6.64 -41.10 -13.03
C ALA A 20 6.38 -41.44 -11.56
N GLN A 21 5.90 -40.46 -10.81
CA GLN A 21 5.08 -40.62 -9.61
C GLN A 21 4.31 -39.31 -9.45
N ASP A 22 2.98 -39.42 -9.46
CA ASP A 22 2.08 -38.33 -9.10
C ASP A 22 2.44 -37.88 -7.68
N ILE A 23 3.25 -36.83 -7.59
CA ILE A 23 3.44 -36.10 -6.35
C ILE A 23 2.27 -35.13 -6.31
N ASP A 24 1.25 -35.52 -5.57
CA ASP A 24 0.18 -34.63 -5.11
C ASP A 24 0.86 -33.60 -4.19
N LEU A 25 1.41 -32.56 -4.80
CA LEU A 25 1.98 -31.41 -4.10
C LEU A 25 0.80 -30.72 -3.42
N PRO A 26 0.78 -30.64 -2.08
CA PRO A 26 -0.34 -30.03 -1.41
C PRO A 26 -0.40 -28.54 -1.80
N GLU A 27 -1.61 -28.11 -2.17
CA GLU A 27 -1.98 -26.81 -2.76
C GLU A 27 -1.80 -25.61 -1.80
N TYR A 28 -0.87 -25.68 -0.84
CA TYR A 28 -0.57 -24.62 0.13
C TYR A 28 0.78 -23.92 -0.11
N MET A 29 1.35 -23.95 -1.32
CA MET A 29 2.50 -23.09 -1.64
C MET A 29 2.31 -22.35 -2.95
N ILE A 30 1.18 -21.65 -3.06
CA ILE A 30 1.08 -20.52 -3.98
C ILE A 30 1.02 -19.27 -3.10
N GLU A 31 2.15 -18.92 -2.48
CA GLU A 31 2.40 -17.53 -2.14
C GLU A 31 2.34 -16.78 -3.48
N ARG A 32 1.17 -16.23 -3.79
CA ARG A 32 0.97 -15.38 -4.96
C ARG A 32 1.95 -14.23 -4.78
N GLU A 33 3.03 -14.24 -5.57
CA GLU A 33 3.96 -13.12 -5.69
C GLU A 33 3.14 -11.84 -5.85
N VAL A 34 3.11 -11.03 -4.81
CA VAL A 34 2.63 -9.67 -4.92
C VAL A 34 3.63 -8.95 -5.80
N SER A 35 3.15 -8.41 -6.92
CA SER A 35 4.04 -7.77 -7.89
C SER A 35 4.41 -6.36 -7.46
N VAL A 36 5.64 -5.93 -7.77
CA VAL A 36 6.10 -4.53 -7.65
C VAL A 36 5.13 -3.56 -8.35
N LYS A 37 4.43 -4.01 -9.39
CA LYS A 37 3.39 -3.23 -10.07
C LYS A 37 2.23 -2.88 -9.13
N GLU A 38 1.79 -3.81 -8.29
CA GLU A 38 0.68 -3.55 -7.35
C GLU A 38 1.07 -2.48 -6.32
N LEU A 39 2.32 -2.49 -5.85
CA LEU A 39 2.85 -1.44 -4.98
C LEU A 39 2.88 -0.08 -5.70
N ALA A 40 3.33 -0.04 -6.95
CA ALA A 40 3.32 1.19 -7.76
C ALA A 40 1.89 1.72 -7.98
N ASP A 41 0.92 0.84 -8.24
CA ASP A 41 -0.49 1.21 -8.40
C ASP A 41 -1.04 1.82 -7.08
N LEU A 42 -0.63 1.31 -5.91
CA LEU A 42 -1.00 1.87 -4.60
C LEU A 42 -0.34 3.22 -4.33
N GLU A 43 0.89 3.43 -4.78
CA GLU A 43 1.56 4.73 -4.67
C GLU A 43 0.82 5.80 -5.50
N VAL A 44 0.45 5.46 -6.73
CA VAL A 44 -0.38 6.33 -7.59
C VAL A 44 -1.71 6.62 -6.91
N ARG A 45 -2.39 5.60 -6.35
CA ARG A 45 -3.66 5.78 -5.63
C ARG A 45 -3.49 6.70 -4.42
N THR A 46 -2.44 6.52 -3.62
CA THR A 46 -2.13 7.34 -2.44
C THR A 46 -1.95 8.80 -2.83
N ASN A 47 -1.19 9.06 -3.91
CA ASN A 47 -0.99 10.41 -4.41
C ASN A 47 -2.27 11.03 -4.97
N SER A 48 -3.09 10.25 -5.69
CA SER A 48 -4.40 10.71 -6.17
C SER A 48 -5.30 11.16 -5.01
N LEU A 49 -5.42 10.35 -3.97
CA LEU A 49 -6.23 10.69 -2.79
C LEU A 49 -5.67 11.89 -2.03
N ARG A 50 -4.35 12.09 -2.01
CA ARG A 50 -3.73 13.30 -1.43
C ARG A 50 -4.12 14.55 -2.19
N GLU A 51 -4.11 14.52 -3.52
CA GLU A 51 -4.49 15.67 -4.33
C GLU A 51 -6.00 15.95 -4.24
N GLU A 52 -6.83 14.90 -4.23
CA GLU A 52 -8.27 15.02 -3.99
C GLU A 52 -8.54 15.64 -2.61
N PHE A 53 -7.91 15.13 -1.55
CA PHE A 53 -8.04 15.69 -0.21
C PHE A 53 -7.60 17.16 -0.14
N LYS A 54 -6.49 17.53 -0.78
CA LYS A 54 -6.04 18.94 -0.84
C LYS A 54 -7.07 19.81 -1.55
N HIS A 55 -7.68 19.31 -2.62
CA HIS A 55 -8.73 20.02 -3.33
C HIS A 55 -9.95 20.22 -2.43
N GLU A 56 -10.51 19.15 -1.87
CA GLU A 56 -11.71 19.21 -1.04
C GLU A 56 -11.49 20.05 0.22
N SER A 57 -10.36 19.88 0.91
CA SER A 57 -10.02 20.71 2.08
C SER A 57 -9.86 22.19 1.75
N SER A 58 -9.48 22.54 0.51
CA SER A 58 -9.42 23.95 0.07
C SER A 58 -10.79 24.56 -0.21
N LEU A 59 -11.82 23.73 -0.42
CA LEU A 59 -13.20 24.17 -0.62
C LEU A 59 -13.96 24.33 0.70
N MET A 60 -13.45 23.75 1.79
CA MET A 60 -14.04 23.87 3.12
C MET A 60 -14.06 25.33 3.57
N GLN A 61 -15.25 25.80 3.97
CA GLN A 61 -15.42 27.13 4.53
C GLN A 61 -15.22 27.07 6.04
N ASP A 62 -14.58 28.09 6.60
CA ASP A 62 -14.49 28.26 8.05
C ASP A 62 -15.90 28.36 8.64
N THR A 63 -16.26 27.40 9.48
CA THR A 63 -17.50 27.44 10.24
C THR A 63 -17.29 28.13 11.59
N THR A 64 -18.31 28.87 12.02
CA THR A 64 -18.36 29.45 13.37
C THR A 64 -18.99 28.51 14.39
N ASP A 65 -19.59 27.40 13.93
CA ASP A 65 -20.10 26.35 14.79
C ASP A 65 -18.93 25.50 15.32
N LEU A 66 -18.76 25.52 16.65
CA LEU A 66 -17.67 24.81 17.32
C LEU A 66 -17.76 23.30 17.17
N ILE A 67 -18.96 22.73 17.09
CA ILE A 67 -19.17 21.28 16.95
C ILE A 67 -18.80 20.88 15.54
N GLU A 68 -19.31 21.60 14.54
CA GLU A 68 -18.99 21.38 13.13
C GLU A 68 -17.47 21.49 12.88
N GLY A 69 -16.83 22.56 13.38
CA GLY A 69 -15.39 22.76 13.21
C GLY A 69 -14.55 21.64 13.88
N LYS A 70 -15.00 21.11 15.02
CA LYS A 70 -14.32 19.96 15.67
C LYS A 70 -14.49 18.66 14.87
N ILE A 71 -15.66 18.44 14.27
CA ILE A 71 -15.91 17.27 13.42
C ILE A 71 -15.02 17.35 12.17
N GLN A 72 -15.02 18.50 11.49
CA GLN A 72 -14.17 18.75 10.33
C GLN A 72 -12.68 18.53 10.65
N ALA A 73 -12.18 19.09 11.76
CA ALA A 73 -10.80 18.88 12.19
C ALA A 73 -10.49 17.39 12.47
N ALA A 74 -11.40 16.67 13.12
CA ALA A 74 -11.22 15.25 13.42
C ALA A 74 -11.21 14.39 12.13
N MET A 75 -12.04 14.73 11.14
CA MET A 75 -12.06 14.06 9.83
C MET A 75 -10.75 14.30 9.07
N ILE A 76 -10.31 15.56 8.97
CA ILE A 76 -9.01 15.94 8.36
C ILE A 76 -7.87 15.15 8.99
N ASP A 77 -7.79 15.15 10.32
CA ASP A 77 -6.77 14.42 11.07
C ASP A 77 -6.81 12.92 10.77
N SER A 78 -8.01 12.35 10.63
CA SER A 78 -8.18 10.92 10.35
C SER A 78 -7.77 10.55 8.92
N ILE A 79 -8.08 11.39 7.94
CA ILE A 79 -7.64 11.22 6.55
C ILE A 79 -6.12 11.25 6.47
N LEU A 80 -5.51 12.28 7.08
CA LEU A 80 -4.05 12.44 7.10
C LEU A 80 -3.35 11.25 7.76
N ARG A 81 -3.88 10.77 8.89
CA ARG A 81 -3.34 9.57 9.56
C ARG A 81 -3.37 8.35 8.65
N SER A 82 -4.49 8.12 7.96
CA SER A 82 -4.66 6.95 7.10
C SER A 82 -3.72 7.01 5.89
N LEU A 83 -3.65 8.16 5.20
CA LEU A 83 -2.72 8.38 4.08
C LEU A 83 -1.25 8.25 4.49
N ASN A 84 -0.87 8.77 5.66
CA ASN A 84 0.50 8.66 6.17
C ASN A 84 0.84 7.22 6.55
N LYS A 85 -0.11 6.46 7.10
CA LYS A 85 0.10 5.06 7.43
C LYS A 85 0.24 4.19 6.18
N ALA A 86 -0.59 4.42 5.15
CA ALA A 86 -0.43 3.80 3.85
C ALA A 86 0.97 4.06 3.27
N GLN A 87 1.44 5.32 3.29
CA GLN A 87 2.79 5.67 2.85
C GLN A 87 3.88 4.96 3.66
N SER A 88 3.79 4.99 4.99
CA SER A 88 4.78 4.35 5.87
C SER A 88 4.89 2.85 5.64
N LEU A 89 3.79 2.18 5.34
CA LEU A 89 3.79 0.76 5.00
C LEU A 89 4.47 0.53 3.64
N MET A 90 4.19 1.36 2.64
CA MET A 90 4.87 1.27 1.34
C MET A 90 6.38 1.50 1.47
N ASP A 91 6.80 2.50 2.24
CA ASP A 91 8.22 2.80 2.48
C ASP A 91 8.92 1.63 3.19
N SER A 92 8.23 0.96 4.12
CA SER A 92 8.77 -0.22 4.83
C SER A 92 8.95 -1.41 3.89
N ILE A 93 7.98 -1.66 2.99
CA ILE A 93 8.10 -2.70 1.95
C ILE A 93 9.29 -2.42 1.03
N GLN A 94 9.50 -1.16 0.63
CA GLN A 94 10.65 -0.78 -0.20
C GLN A 94 12.00 -1.00 0.49
N SER A 95 12.05 -0.83 1.82
CA SER A 95 13.25 -1.06 2.64
C SER A 95 13.55 -2.56 2.81
N ASP A 96 12.54 -3.35 3.13
CA ASP A 96 12.72 -4.73 3.62
C ASP A 96 12.54 -5.78 2.52
N SER A 97 12.26 -5.38 1.27
CA SER A 97 12.05 -6.24 0.08
C SER A 97 10.89 -7.25 0.18
N ASP A 98 10.20 -7.33 1.32
CA ASP A 98 9.09 -8.25 1.56
C ASP A 98 7.75 -7.65 1.13
N LEU A 99 7.37 -7.93 -0.13
CA LEU A 99 6.04 -7.69 -0.66
C LEU A 99 5.08 -8.81 -0.19
N THR A 100 4.52 -8.67 1.01
CA THR A 100 3.51 -9.61 1.51
C THR A 100 2.10 -9.17 1.14
N ARG A 101 1.21 -10.14 0.95
CA ARG A 101 -0.21 -9.87 0.71
C ARG A 101 -0.87 -9.12 1.87
N GLU A 102 -0.48 -9.44 3.10
CA GLU A 102 -0.96 -8.77 4.31
C GLU A 102 -0.58 -7.29 4.34
N ALA A 103 0.64 -6.94 3.92
CA ALA A 103 1.09 -5.55 3.86
C ALA A 103 0.30 -4.76 2.81
N ILE A 104 0.08 -5.35 1.63
CA ILE A 104 -0.75 -4.76 0.58
C ILE A 104 -2.20 -4.56 1.02
N ASP A 105 -2.81 -5.58 1.63
CA ASP A 105 -4.20 -5.49 2.09
C ASP A 105 -4.33 -4.45 3.21
N SER A 106 -3.30 -4.31 4.06
CA SER A 106 -3.23 -3.23 5.06
C SER A 106 -3.16 -1.85 4.42
N ILE A 107 -2.31 -1.65 3.40
CA ILE A 107 -2.24 -0.38 2.67
C ILE A 107 -3.61 -0.05 2.04
N LYS A 108 -4.22 -1.01 1.35
CA LYS A 108 -5.53 -0.82 0.72
C LYS A 108 -6.58 -0.39 1.73
N LYS A 109 -6.63 -1.03 2.90
CA LYS A 109 -7.56 -0.68 3.97
C LYS A 109 -7.41 0.77 4.44
N GLU A 110 -6.17 1.23 4.62
CA GLU A 110 -5.93 2.63 5.00
C GLU A 110 -6.36 3.60 3.89
N LEU A 111 -6.14 3.25 2.62
CA LEU A 111 -6.61 4.05 1.48
C LEU A 111 -8.13 4.06 1.35
N ASP A 112 -8.80 2.94 1.61
CA ASP A 112 -10.27 2.85 1.59
C ASP A 112 -10.90 3.73 2.68
N VAL A 113 -10.30 3.78 3.88
CA VAL A 113 -10.72 4.67 4.96
C VAL A 113 -10.53 6.14 4.57
N ALA A 114 -9.36 6.48 4.01
CA ALA A 114 -9.09 7.84 3.54
C ALA A 114 -10.10 8.28 2.47
N GLU A 115 -10.34 7.43 1.47
CA GLU A 115 -11.28 7.69 0.38
C GLU A 115 -12.71 7.89 0.89
N ALA A 116 -13.18 7.05 1.83
CA ALA A 116 -14.50 7.21 2.43
C ALA A 116 -14.64 8.55 3.15
N LEU A 117 -13.64 8.94 3.95
CA LEU A 117 -13.68 10.20 4.70
C LEU A 117 -13.54 11.44 3.80
N ILE A 118 -12.76 11.35 2.70
CA ILE A 118 -12.68 12.44 1.70
C ILE A 118 -14.04 12.66 1.05
N LYS A 119 -14.78 11.60 0.71
CA LYS A 119 -16.14 11.72 0.18
C LYS A 119 -17.09 12.39 1.16
N GLU A 120 -16.99 12.07 2.44
CA GLU A 120 -17.78 12.69 3.50
C GLU A 120 -17.42 14.17 3.74
N LEU A 121 -16.21 14.62 3.39
CA LEU A 121 -15.86 16.05 3.44
C LEU A 121 -16.57 16.89 2.36
N ASN A 122 -17.06 16.26 1.29
CA ASN A 122 -17.74 16.90 0.16
C ASN A 122 -19.28 16.86 0.28
N VAL A 123 -19.82 16.35 1.40
CA VAL A 123 -21.27 16.29 1.66
C VAL A 123 -21.67 17.40 2.63
#